data_AF-E6QBJ0-F1
#
_entry.id   AF-E6QBJ0-F1
#
_cell.length_a   1.000
_cell.length_b   1.000
_cell.length_c   1.000
_cell.angle_alpha   90.00
_cell.angle_beta   90.00
_cell.angle_gamma   90.00
#
_symmetry.space_group_name_H-M   'P 1'
#
loop_
_entity.id
_entity.type
_entity.pdbx_description
1 polymer ?
#
loop_
_entity_poly.entity_id
_entity_poly.type
_entity_poly.pdbx_seq_one_letter_code
_entity_poly.pdbx_strand_id
1 'polypeptide(L)' 'MQMDQKAKDAIEDIINRREGIASMQAQIKEDIKAVAEHLGGKPAQLSKIIALVEKEREKGDVISGERDIIDAAEEMAAQA' A
#
# COMPACT_ATOMS: atom_id res chain seq x y z
N MET A 1 -31.16 19.02 -18.25
CA MET A 1 -30.58 19.77 -17.11
C MET A 1 -29.25 20.35 -17.58
N GLN A 2 -29.07 21.66 -17.53
CA GLN A 2 -27.82 22.30 -17.91
C GLN A 2 -26.94 22.35 -16.65
N MET A 3 -25.83 21.62 -16.67
CA MET A 3 -24.92 21.56 -15.52
C MET A 3 -24.15 22.88 -15.43
N ASP A 4 -24.24 23.55 -14.28
CA ASP A 4 -23.52 24.80 -14.02
C ASP A 4 -21.99 24.57 -14.10
N GLN A 5 -21.24 25.60 -14.49
CA GLN A 5 -19.80 25.50 -14.72
C GLN A 5 -19.05 25.03 -13.46
N LYS A 6 -19.46 25.50 -12.28
CA LYS A 6 -18.90 25.06 -10.99
C LYS A 6 -19.01 23.56 -10.77
N ALA A 7 -20.12 22.95 -11.22
CA ALA A 7 -20.32 21.52 -11.09
C ALA A 7 -19.45 20.73 -12.08
N LYS A 8 -19.16 21.28 -13.26
CA LYS A 8 -18.21 20.70 -14.22
C LYS A 8 -16.79 20.72 -13.65
N ASP A 9 -16.36 21.87 -13.15
CA ASP A 9 -15.02 22.06 -12.59
C ASP A 9 -14.79 21.09 -11.40
N ALA A 10 -15.78 20.97 -10.51
CA ALA A 10 -15.70 20.03 -9.39
C ALA A 10 -15.61 18.55 -9.81
N ILE A 11 -16.27 18.17 -10.92
CA ILE A 11 -16.18 16.81 -11.45
C ILE A 11 -14.81 16.57 -12.09
N GLU A 12 -14.29 17.54 -12.84
CA GLU A 12 -12.97 17.48 -13.45
C GLU A 12 -11.87 17.34 -12.38
N ASP A 13 -11.97 18.10 -11.28
CA ASP A 13 -11.08 17.98 -10.12
C ASP A 13 -11.12 16.59 -9.48
N ILE A 14 -12.30 15.95 -9.42
CA ILE A 14 -12.42 14.58 -8.92
C ILE A 14 -11.74 13.60 -9.88
N ILE A 15 -11.94 13.76 -11.20
CA ILE A 15 -11.32 12.90 -12.22
C ILE A 15 -9.79 12.99 -12.13
N ASN A 16 -9.25 14.20 -12.12
CA ASN A 16 -7.80 14.43 -12.04
C ASN A 16 -7.19 13.83 -10.76
N ARG A 17 -7.87 13.97 -9.61
CA ARG A 17 -7.43 13.32 -8.36
C ARG A 17 -7.45 11.80 -8.45
N ARG A 18 -8.48 11.23 -9.08
CA ARG A 18 -8.58 9.77 -9.26
C ARG A 18 -7.47 9.24 -10.16
N GLU A 19 -7.11 9.95 -11.22
CA GLU A 19 -5.98 9.60 -12.08
C GLU A 19 -4.66 9.66 -11.31
N GLY A 20 -4.45 10.70 -10.51
CA GLY A 20 -3.29 10.81 -9.62
C GLY A 20 -3.20 9.63 -8.64
N ILE A 21 -4.32 9.26 -7.99
CA ILE A 21 -4.36 8.09 -7.08
C ILE A 21 -4.04 6.80 -7.83
N ALA A 22 -4.60 6.60 -9.03
CA ALA A 22 -4.34 5.40 -9.82
C ALA A 22 -2.86 5.27 -10.20
N SER A 23 -2.22 6.39 -10.57
CA SER A 23 -0.79 6.46 -10.84
C SER A 23 0.04 6.09 -9.60
N MET A 24 -0.28 6.66 -8.44
CA MET A 24 0.41 6.32 -7.17
C MET A 24 0.21 4.85 -6.79
N GLN A 25 -0.99 4.30 -6.96
CA GLN A 25 -1.25 2.87 -6.71
C GLN A 25 -0.43 1.95 -7.63
N ALA A 26 -0.20 2.36 -8.88
CA ALA A 26 0.66 1.62 -9.79
C ALA A 26 2.12 1.64 -9.32
N GLN A 27 2.62 2.82 -8.91
CA GLN A 27 3.97 2.96 -8.36
C GLN A 27 4.17 2.10 -7.11
N ILE A 28 3.25 2.15 -6.15
CA ILE A 28 3.31 1.35 -4.92
C ILE A 28 3.38 -0.16 -5.23
N LYS A 29 2.68 -0.64 -6.26
CA LYS A 29 2.75 -2.04 -6.68
C LYS A 29 4.14 -2.41 -7.20
N GLU A 30 4.78 -1.53 -7.96
CA GLU A 30 6.15 -1.76 -8.43
C GLU A 30 7.16 -1.70 -7.28
N ASP A 31 6.98 -0.79 -6.33
CA ASP A 31 7.83 -0.69 -5.14
C ASP A 31 7.74 -1.97 -4.28
N ILE A 32 6.52 -2.50 -4.08
CA ILE A 32 6.30 -3.78 -3.39
C ILE A 32 7.03 -4.92 -4.12
N LYS A 33 6.99 -4.96 -5.46
CA LYS A 33 7.72 -5.98 -6.21
C LYS A 33 9.23 -5.84 -6.01
N ALA A 34 9.77 -4.64 -6.16
CA ALA A 34 11.20 -4.37 -6.03
C ALA A 34 11.73 -4.73 -4.64
N VAL A 35 10.98 -4.37 -3.58
CA VAL A 35 11.35 -4.72 -2.20
C VAL A 35 11.24 -6.23 -1.98
N ALA A 36 10.18 -6.88 -2.48
CA ALA A 36 10.05 -8.33 -2.35
C ALA A 36 11.19 -9.08 -3.06
N GLU A 37 11.56 -8.66 -4.26
CA GLU A 37 12.70 -9.21 -5.00
C GLU A 37 14.02 -9.00 -4.24
N HIS A 38 14.24 -7.81 -3.69
CA HIS A 38 15.42 -7.51 -2.88
C HIS A 38 15.53 -8.41 -1.64
N LEU A 39 14.39 -8.72 -1.01
CA LEU A 39 14.30 -9.60 0.16
C LEU A 39 14.26 -11.09 -0.21
N GLY A 40 14.29 -11.45 -1.49
CA GLY A 40 14.19 -12.84 -1.94
C GLY A 40 12.81 -13.48 -1.74
N GLY A 41 11.77 -12.67 -1.55
CA GLY A 41 10.41 -13.12 -1.26
C GLY A 41 9.42 -12.90 -2.41
N LYS A 42 8.16 -13.29 -2.19
CA LYS A 42 7.06 -13.03 -3.15
C LYS A 42 6.38 -11.70 -2.81
N PRO A 43 6.00 -10.87 -3.81
CA PRO A 43 5.27 -9.62 -3.58
C PRO A 43 4.02 -9.78 -2.71
N ALA A 44 3.29 -10.90 -2.88
CA ALA A 44 2.10 -11.21 -2.09
C ALA A 44 2.39 -11.43 -0.59
N GLN A 45 3.58 -11.93 -0.22
CA GLN A 45 3.99 -12.06 1.18
C GLN A 45 4.28 -10.68 1.77
N LEU A 46 5.01 -9.84 1.04
CA LEU A 46 5.27 -8.46 1.45
C LEU A 46 3.99 -7.64 1.59
N SER A 47 3.02 -7.78 0.67
CA SER A 47 1.71 -7.11 0.80
C SER A 47 0.96 -7.54 2.06
N LYS A 48 1.05 -8.81 2.47
CA LYS A 48 0.45 -9.28 3.72
C LYS A 48 1.14 -8.68 4.94
N ILE A 49 2.47 -8.62 4.94
CA ILE A 49 3.27 -8.00 5.99
C ILE A 49 2.86 -6.53 6.16
N ILE A 50 2.80 -5.77 5.07
CA ILE A 50 2.36 -4.37 5.07
C ILE A 50 0.97 -4.23 5.68
N ALA A 51 0.00 -5.06 5.25
CA ALA A 51 -1.36 -5.00 5.77
C ALA A 51 -1.45 -5.33 7.27
N LEU A 52 -0.59 -6.23 7.78
CA LEU A 52 -0.50 -6.51 9.21
C LEU A 52 0.05 -5.30 9.98
N VAL A 53 1.12 -4.68 9.47
CA VAL A 53 1.71 -3.47 10.08
C VAL A 53 0.70 -2.32 10.10
N GLU A 54 -0.03 -2.08 9.00
CA GLU A 54 -1.07 -1.05 8.94
C GLU A 54 -2.16 -1.29 10.00
N LYS A 55 -2.62 -2.54 10.13
CA LYS A 55 -3.64 -2.92 11.12
C LYS A 55 -3.16 -2.72 12.56
N GLU A 56 -1.89 -2.99 12.87
CA GLU A 56 -1.34 -2.76 14.20
C GLU A 56 -1.12 -1.26 14.47
N ARG A 57 -0.70 -0.49 13.46
CA ARG A 57 -0.60 0.98 13.56
C ARG A 57 -1.95 1.64 13.86
N GLU A 58 -3.03 1.16 13.24
CA GLU A 58 -4.39 1.65 13.52
C GLU A 58 -4.82 1.44 14.98
N LYS A 59 -4.26 0.43 15.66
CA LYS A 59 -4.54 0.14 17.08
C LYS A 59 -3.68 0.95 18.06
N GLY A 60 -2.65 1.65 17.57
CA GLY A 60 -1.74 2.47 18.38
C GLY A 60 -0.51 1.75 18.95
N ASP A 61 -0.31 0.47 18.64
CA ASP A 61 0.86 -0.31 19.09
C ASP A 61 1.98 -0.27 18.05
N VAL A 62 2.70 0.86 18.00
CA VAL A 62 3.61 1.18 16.89
C VAL A 62 4.98 0.47 16.98
N ILE A 63 5.40 -0.03 18.16
CA ILE A 63 6.83 -0.42 18.38
C ILE A 63 7.05 -1.92 18.66
N SER A 64 6.11 -2.63 19.30
CA SER A 64 6.25 -4.07 19.55
C SER A 64 5.85 -4.93 18.35
N GLY A 65 4.76 -4.58 17.66
CA GLY A 65 4.23 -5.36 16.53
C GLY A 65 5.11 -5.31 15.28
N GLU A 66 5.86 -4.23 15.03
CA GLU A 66 6.75 -4.14 13.87
C GLU A 66 7.93 -5.12 13.95
N ARG A 67 8.43 -5.44 15.15
CA ARG A 67 9.47 -6.47 15.35
C ARG A 67 8.95 -7.88 15.14
N ASP A 68 7.80 -8.21 15.71
CA ASP A 68 7.20 -9.56 15.56
C ASP A 68 6.84 -9.86 14.10
N ILE A 69 6.47 -8.84 13.32
CA ILE A 69 6.17 -9.00 11.89
C ILE A 69 7.46 -9.16 11.05
N ILE A 70 8.55 -8.48 11.41
CA ILE A 70 9.87 -8.67 10.80
C ILE A 70 10.40 -10.07 11.12
N ASP A 71 10.27 -10.52 12.36
CA ASP A 71 10.67 -11.86 12.80
C ASP A 71 9.85 -12.94 12.07
N ALA A 72 8.53 -12.74 11.92
CA ALA A 72 7.68 -13.64 11.13
C ALA A 72 8.04 -13.63 9.63
N ALA A 73 8.50 -12.49 9.09
CA ALA A 73 8.98 -12.41 7.72
C ALA A 73 10.33 -13.14 7.53
N GLU A 74 11.23 -13.07 8.51
CA GLU A 74 12.47 -13.86 8.55
C GLU A 74 12.18 -15.36 8.61
N GLU A 75 11.24 -15.80 9.45
CA GLU A 75 10.83 -17.22 9.53
C GLU A 75 10.21 -17.72 8.21
N MET A 76 9.42 -16.88 7.53
CA MET A 76 8.82 -17.22 6.24
C MET A 76 9.85 -17.28 5.10
N ALA A 77 10.93 -16.49 5.18
CA ALA A 77 12.04 -16.54 4.23
C ALA A 77 12.93 -17.78 4.43
N ALA A 78 13.07 -18.25 5.67
CA ALA A 78 13.87 -19.43 6.02
C ALA A 78 13.25 -20.78 5.60
N GLN A 79 11.97 -20.80 5.17
CA GLN A 79 11.25 -22.01 4.75
C GLN A 79 11.14 -22.18 3.22
N ALA A 80 11.85 -21.37 2.43
CA ALA A 80 11.95 -21.49 0.97
C ALA A 80 13.27 -22.12 0.54
#